data_AF-A0A480BTB9-F1
#
_entry.id   AF-A0A480BTB9-F1
#
_cell.length_a   1.000
_cell.length_b   1.000
_cell.length_c   1.000
_cell.angle_alpha   90.00
_cell.angle_beta   90.00
_cell.angle_gamma   90.00
#
_symmetry.space_group_name_H-M   'P 1'
#
loop_
_entity.id
_entity.type
_entity.pdbx_description
1 polymer ?
#
loop_
_entity_poly.entity_id
_entity_poly.type
_entity_poly.pdbx_seq_one_letter_code
_entity_poly.pdbx_strand_id
1 'polypeptide(L)' 'MRVNGCPSLTLEESPNTLKTAPVAAIDTTCVGCGVCGEIAHAAQLCPSFHKVTVVRNAGRFERFMQKLSQRLLPALRAA' A
#
# COMPACT_ATOMS: atom_id res chain seq x y z
N MET A 1 -2.65 19.38 -2.30
CA MET A 1 -3.30 19.52 -3.63
C MET A 1 -3.65 18.13 -4.11
N ARG A 2 -4.93 17.85 -4.42
CA ARG A 2 -5.38 16.53 -4.87
C ARG A 2 -4.93 16.32 -6.32
N VAL A 3 -4.04 15.35 -6.54
CA VAL A 3 -3.66 14.85 -7.87
C VAL A 3 -4.52 13.63 -8.20
N ASN A 4 -5.82 13.84 -8.33
CA ASN A 4 -6.73 12.79 -8.77
C ASN A 4 -7.13 13.12 -10.22
N GLY A 5 -6.42 12.53 -11.18
CA GLY A 5 -6.78 12.63 -12.61
C GLY A 5 -8.08 11.89 -12.96
N CYS A 6 -8.67 11.15 -12.01
CA CYS A 6 -9.96 10.49 -12.18
C CYS A 6 -11.08 11.41 -11.66
N PRO A 7 -12.01 11.87 -12.53
CA PRO A 7 -13.08 12.79 -12.14
C PRO A 7 -14.09 12.14 -11.17
N SER A 8 -14.16 10.81 -11.14
CA SER A 8 -15.08 10.02 -10.33
C SER A 8 -14.46 9.49 -9.04
N LEU A 9 -13.22 9.87 -8.70
CA LEU A 9 -12.52 9.40 -7.50
C LEU A 9 -12.84 10.30 -6.30
N THR A 10 -13.66 9.79 -5.39
CA THR A 10 -14.12 10.48 -4.18
C THR A 10 -13.60 9.80 -2.90
N LEU A 11 -13.97 10.35 -1.73
CA LEU A 11 -13.70 9.75 -0.42
C LEU A 11 -15.02 9.38 0.25
N GLU A 12 -15.12 8.15 0.75
CA GLU A 12 -16.23 7.63 1.52
C GLU A 12 -15.79 7.25 2.94
N GLU A 13 -16.77 7.14 3.85
CA GLU A 13 -16.52 6.67 5.21
C GLU A 13 -16.03 5.23 5.20
N SER A 14 -15.07 4.93 6.08
CA SER A 14 -14.57 3.57 6.21
C SER A 14 -15.65 2.68 6.84
N PRO A 15 -15.95 1.50 6.28
CA PRO A 15 -16.88 0.54 6.89
C PRO A 15 -16.33 -0.07 8.20
N ASN A 16 -15.04 0.14 8.48
CA ASN A 16 -14.41 -0.25 9.73
C ASN A 16 -14.38 0.92 10.71
N THR A 17 -15.09 0.79 11.83
CA THR A 17 -15.21 1.80 12.91
C THR A 17 -13.89 2.10 13.62
N LEU A 18 -12.90 1.22 13.55
CA LEU A 18 -11.56 1.44 14.10
C LEU A 18 -10.68 2.31 13.19
N LYS A 19 -11.09 2.53 11.95
CA LYS A 19 -10.33 3.27 10.95
C LYS A 19 -10.89 4.69 10.82
N THR A 20 -10.16 5.66 11.37
CA THR A 20 -10.55 7.08 11.37
C THR A 20 -10.32 7.79 10.03
N ALA A 21 -9.48 7.24 9.16
CA ALA A 21 -9.21 7.81 7.84
C ALA A 21 -10.24 7.34 6.80
N PRO A 22 -10.80 8.24 5.98
CA PRO A 22 -11.73 7.89 4.91
C PRO A 22 -11.06 7.01 3.85
N VAL A 23 -11.87 6.26 3.10
CA VAL A 23 -11.45 5.36 2.02
C VAL A 23 -11.72 6.00 0.67
N ALA A 24 -10.83 5.76 -0.30
CA ALA A 24 -11.08 6.20 -1.67
C ALA A 24 -12.13 5.28 -2.31
N ALA A 25 -13.12 5.88 -2.95
CA ALA A 25 -14.22 5.19 -3.62
C ALA A 25 -14.51 5.81 -4.99
N ILE A 26 -15.15 5.03 -5.86
CA ILE A 26 -15.55 5.46 -7.20
C ILE A 26 -17.06 5.71 -7.17
N ASP A 27 -17.48 6.91 -7.53
CA ASP A 27 -18.89 7.25 -7.62
C ASP A 27 -19.55 6.76 -8.93
N THR A 28 -20.84 7.05 -9.09
CA THR A 28 -21.64 6.62 -10.24
C THR A 28 -21.33 7.37 -11.54
N THR A 29 -20.43 8.36 -11.53
CA THR A 29 -20.05 9.13 -12.71
C THR A 29 -18.92 8.48 -13.52
N CYS A 30 -18.49 7.28 -13.13
CA CYS A 30 -17.37 6.58 -13.75
C CYS A 30 -17.59 6.32 -15.26
N VAL A 31 -16.76 6.97 -16.09
CA VAL A 31 -16.77 6.81 -17.55
C VAL A 31 -15.79 5.74 -18.06
N GLY A 32 -15.12 5.01 -17.17
CA GLY A 32 -14.21 3.92 -17.56
C GLY A 32 -12.84 4.36 -18.10
N CYS A 33 -12.31 5.52 -17.68
CA CYS A 33 -11.04 6.07 -18.17
C CYS A 33 -9.76 5.31 -17.74
N GLY A 34 -9.83 4.35 -16.80
CA GLY A 34 -8.69 3.54 -16.37
C GLY A 34 -7.67 4.24 -15.44
N VAL A 35 -7.78 5.55 -15.24
CA VAL A 35 -6.83 6.37 -14.46
C VAL A 35 -6.71 5.94 -12.99
N CYS A 36 -7.77 5.36 -12.40
CA CYS A 36 -7.71 4.85 -11.03
C CYS A 36 -6.73 3.68 -10.86
N GLY A 37 -6.53 2.85 -11.89
CA GLY A 37 -5.54 1.77 -11.88
C GLY A 37 -4.11 2.30 -11.96
N GLU A 38 -3.89 3.29 -12.83
CA GLU A 38 -2.59 3.95 -13.01
C GLU A 38 -2.16 4.70 -11.74
N ILE A 39 -3.08 5.46 -11.13
CA ILE A 39 -2.82 6.20 -9.88
C ILE A 39 -2.66 5.24 -8.70
N ALA A 40 -3.46 4.18 -8.59
CA ALA A 40 -3.32 3.21 -7.51
C ALA A 40 -1.94 2.53 -7.51
N HIS A 41 -1.38 2.30 -8.70
CA HIS A 41 -0.02 1.79 -8.86
C HIS A 41 1.03 2.86 -8.54
N ALA A 42 0.91 4.06 -9.10
CA ALA A 42 1.87 5.15 -8.90
C ALA A 42 1.96 5.63 -7.45
N ALA A 43 0.85 5.59 -6.71
CA ALA A 43 0.77 6.05 -5.33
C ALA A 43 1.04 4.94 -4.29
N GLN A 44 1.31 3.69 -4.70
CA GLN A 44 1.54 2.54 -3.82
C GLN A 44 0.39 2.34 -2.78
N LEU A 45 -0.82 2.82 -3.08
CA LEU A 45 -1.90 2.97 -2.10
C LEU A 45 -2.64 1.67 -1.81
N CYS A 46 -2.58 0.68 -2.71
CA CYS A 46 -3.29 -0.57 -2.49
C CYS A 46 -2.39 -1.57 -1.75
N PRO A 47 -2.69 -1.94 -0.49
CA PRO A 47 -1.94 -2.94 0.25
C PRO A 47 -1.96 -4.32 -0.41
N SER A 48 -2.86 -4.56 -1.35
CA SER A 48 -2.88 -5.79 -2.17
C SER A 48 -1.68 -5.90 -3.12
N PHE A 49 -1.03 -4.80 -3.50
CA PHE A 49 0.15 -4.84 -4.39
C PHE A 49 1.45 -5.17 -3.66
N HIS A 50 1.47 -5.13 -2.32
CA HIS A 50 2.66 -5.50 -1.53
C HIS A 50 2.30 -6.47 -0.41
N LYS A 51 2.86 -7.69 -0.46
CA LYS A 51 2.63 -8.70 0.58
C LYS A 51 3.58 -8.45 1.75
N VAL A 52 3.05 -7.95 2.86
CA VAL A 52 3.77 -7.92 4.14
C VAL A 52 3.37 -9.13 4.97
N THR A 53 4.34 -9.90 5.42
CA THR A 53 4.10 -11.00 6.38
C THR A 53 4.60 -10.58 7.74
N VAL A 54 3.72 -10.65 8.75
CA VAL A 54 4.07 -10.34 10.15
C VAL A 54 4.30 -11.63 10.90
N VAL A 55 5.55 -11.90 11.29
CA VAL A 55 5.92 -13.06 12.11
C VAL A 55 5.80 -12.69 13.58
N ARG A 56 4.92 -13.38 14.32
CA ARG A 56 4.81 -13.25 15.79
C ARG A 56 5.57 -14.41 16.45
N ASN A 57 6.39 -14.10 17.47
CA ASN A 57 7.26 -15.06 18.18
C ASN A 57 8.41 -15.64 17.34
N ALA A 58 9.23 -14.77 16.75
CA ALA A 58 10.42 -15.20 16.01
C ALA A 58 11.40 -16.01 16.90
N GLY A 59 11.78 -17.19 16.43
CA GLY A 59 12.81 -18.06 16.98
C GLY A 59 14.22 -17.53 16.77
N ARG A 60 15.21 -18.26 17.29
CA ARG A 60 16.63 -17.84 17.26
C ARG A 60 17.17 -17.73 15.82
N PHE A 61 16.77 -18.65 14.96
CA PHE A 61 17.20 -18.69 13.56
C PHE A 61 16.66 -17.50 12.75
N GLU A 62 15.36 -17.20 12.87
CA GLU A 62 14.74 -16.06 12.18
C GLU A 62 15.38 -14.73 12.61
N ARG A 63 15.66 -14.58 13.91
CA ARG A 63 16.37 -13.40 14.43
C ARG A 63 17.78 -13.28 13.87
N PHE A 64 18.50 -14.38 13.69
CA PHE A 64 19.83 -14.39 13.08
C PHE A 64 19.76 -13.96 11.60
N MET A 65 18.84 -14.56 10.82
CA MET A 65 18.64 -14.21 9.41
C MET A 65 18.22 -12.75 9.22
N GLN A 66 17.40 -12.21 10.12
CA GLN A 66 17.02 -10.80 10.11
C GLN A 66 18.23 -9.89 10.33
N LYS A 67 19.11 -10.19 11.30
CA LYS A 67 20.35 -9.42 11.52
C LYS A 67 21.29 -9.47 10.32
N LEU A 68 21.41 -10.62 9.67
CA LEU A 68 22.23 -10.77 8.47
C LEU A 68 21.66 -9.93 7.32
N SER A 69 20.35 -10.04 7.08
CA SER A 69 19.64 -9.28 6.04
C SER A 69 19.78 -7.77 6.25
N GLN A 70 19.64 -7.29 7.49
CA GLN A 70 19.81 -5.87 7.82
C GLN A 70 21.21 -5.34 7.51
N ARG A 71 22.26 -6.19 7.57
CA ARG A 71 23.63 -5.80 7.24
C ARG A 71 23.92 -5.87 5.73
N LEU A 72 23.36 -6.84 5.03
CA LEU A 72 23.67 -7.11 3.62
C LEU A 72 22.79 -6.32 2.64
N LEU A 73 21.49 -6.16 2.94
CA LEU A 73 20.55 -5.49 2.04
C LEU A 73 20.91 -4.04 1.70
N PRO A 74 21.46 -3.20 2.61
CA PRO A 74 21.86 -1.84 2.26
C PRO A 74 22.97 -1.81 1.20
N ALA A 75 23.94 -2.73 1.28
CA ALA A 75 25.01 -2.83 0.29
C ALA A 75 24.49 -3.31 -1.07
N LEU A 76 23.54 -4.26 -1.06
CA LEU A 76 22.94 -4.82 -2.28
C LEU A 76 21.95 -3.86 -2.97
N ARG A 77 21.35 -2.92 -2.25
CA ARG A 77 20.47 -1.89 -2.83
C ARG A 77 21.22 -0.69 -3.39
N ALA A 78 22.50 -0.54 -3.06
CA ALA A 78 23.35 0.55 -3.52
C ALA A 78 24.14 0.21 -4.80
N ALA A 79 24.06 -1.05 -5.27
CA ALA A 79 24.59 -1.52 -6.55
C ALA A 79 23.47 -1.55 -7.59
#